data_AF-A0A7W3Z7L3-F1
#
_entry.id   AF-A0A7W3Z7L3-F1
#
_cell.length_a   1.000
_cell.length_b   1.000
_cell.length_c   1.000
_cell.angle_alpha   90.00
_cell.angle_beta   90.00
_cell.angle_gamma   90.00
#
_symmetry.space_group_name_H-M   'P 1'
#
loop_
_entity.id
_entity.type
_entity.pdbx_description
1 polymer ?
#
loop_
_entity_poly.entity_id
_entity_poly.type
_entity_poly.pdbx_seq_one_letter_code
_entity_poly.pdbx_strand_id
1 'polypeptide(L)'
;MLNKTLLLMLFSVVSSYGQITTTKVPQQVEIADEKPYDGSKNFLGKDVRKYIGEELYLNGKRKGMQYSGYEGFLNNYKKKDILNESNIYKCCDGFHSKYNELTGKYFVVLDVIPHPEASTSEYLYKNVSFLKLEEKESKDIVYFKYNSEYEHSFPFISVRHFNKVRESEKGKKFVIRGFNWSLPDLMVDKNTGKAIEDFTAGSIWECIDITIEEKDFKLALVLKNSKGEEVLLKRMFSQLPSFVFSLESAELYKKKFGSENWTKIVGGNVSLGMTKEMCEVSWGKPKKINRTTTLEGDSEQWVYSDNYLYFDKEILTAIQ
;
A
#
# COMPACT_ATOMS: atom_id res chain seq x y z
N MET A 1 -47.56 -0.37 88.48
CA MET A 1 -47.19 -1.78 88.25
C MET A 1 -46.19 -1.83 87.11
N LEU A 2 -45.07 -2.50 87.35
CA LEU A 2 -43.93 -2.68 86.44
C LEU A 2 -44.36 -3.51 85.22
N ASN A 3 -44.00 -3.10 84.00
CA ASN A 3 -43.89 -4.04 82.88
C ASN A 3 -42.65 -3.71 82.05
N LYS A 4 -41.74 -4.69 82.01
CA LYS A 4 -40.45 -4.68 81.34
C LYS A 4 -40.58 -5.16 79.89
N THR A 5 -39.57 -4.79 79.08
CA THR A 5 -39.07 -5.49 77.86
C THR A 5 -39.99 -5.43 76.63
N LEU A 6 -39.51 -5.24 75.40
CA LEU A 6 -38.33 -5.80 74.74
C LEU A 6 -38.04 -4.97 73.46
N LEU A 7 -36.80 -4.50 73.26
CA LEU A 7 -36.40 -3.78 72.04
C LEU A 7 -35.77 -4.79 71.06
N LEU A 8 -36.51 -5.18 70.02
CA LEU A 8 -35.98 -5.98 68.91
C LEU A 8 -35.26 -5.06 67.92
N MET A 9 -33.93 -5.18 67.79
CA MET A 9 -33.19 -4.63 66.65
C MET A 9 -33.31 -5.58 65.46
N LEU A 10 -33.98 -5.14 64.39
CA LEU A 10 -33.92 -5.78 63.08
C LEU A 10 -32.63 -5.37 62.36
N PHE A 11 -31.71 -6.32 62.18
CA PHE A 11 -30.61 -6.19 61.23
C PHE A 11 -31.14 -6.46 59.81
N SER A 12 -31.27 -5.42 58.99
CA SER A 12 -31.47 -5.56 57.55
C SER A 12 -30.14 -5.86 56.87
N VAL A 13 -29.97 -7.09 56.41
CA VAL A 13 -28.84 -7.49 55.57
C VAL A 13 -29.05 -6.89 54.18
N VAL A 14 -28.34 -5.82 53.86
CA VAL A 14 -28.35 -5.24 52.52
C VAL A 14 -27.38 -6.05 51.65
N SER A 15 -27.91 -6.96 50.85
CA SER A 15 -27.14 -7.64 49.81
C SER A 15 -26.81 -6.64 48.71
N SER A 16 -25.63 -6.02 48.78
CA SER A 16 -25.07 -5.21 47.70
C SER A 16 -24.69 -6.12 46.53
N TYR A 17 -25.61 -6.34 45.59
CA TYR A 17 -25.24 -6.87 44.28
C TYR A 17 -24.48 -5.80 43.53
N GLY A 18 -23.17 -6.00 43.35
CA GLY A 18 -22.36 -5.16 42.48
C GLY A 18 -22.88 -5.27 41.05
N GLN A 19 -23.51 -4.20 40.55
CA GLN A 19 -24.00 -4.13 39.18
C GLN A 19 -22.81 -3.85 38.27
N ILE A 20 -22.49 -4.77 37.35
CA ILE A 20 -21.48 -4.53 36.32
C ILE A 20 -22.04 -3.47 35.38
N THR A 21 -21.43 -2.29 35.36
CA THR A 21 -21.74 -1.23 34.40
C THR A 21 -20.72 -1.26 33.26
N THR A 22 -21.22 -1.18 32.03
CA THR A 22 -20.39 -0.94 30.86
C THR A 22 -20.41 0.55 30.54
N THR A 23 -19.24 1.16 30.46
CA THR A 23 -19.09 2.56 30.05
C THR A 23 -19.05 2.61 28.53
N LYS A 24 -19.97 3.37 27.92
CA LYS A 24 -19.94 3.64 26.48
C LYS A 24 -18.67 4.45 26.19
N VAL A 25 -17.72 3.83 25.49
CA VAL A 25 -16.53 4.56 25.01
C VAL A 25 -17.04 5.59 23.99
N PRO A 26 -16.81 6.90 24.21
CA PRO A 26 -17.17 7.91 23.22
C PRO A 26 -16.47 7.57 21.90
N GLN A 27 -17.24 7.46 20.81
CA GLN A 27 -16.62 7.40 19.49
C GLN A 27 -15.83 8.69 19.30
N GLN A 28 -14.54 8.53 19.02
CA GLN A 28 -13.68 9.65 18.67
C GLN A 28 -14.30 10.34 17.44
N VAL A 29 -14.71 11.59 17.60
CA VAL A 29 -15.24 12.38 16.49
C VAL A 29 -14.06 12.64 15.55
N GLU A 30 -14.05 11.97 14.39
CA GLU A 30 -13.13 12.31 13.30
C GLU A 30 -13.44 13.75 12.90
N ILE A 31 -12.54 14.68 13.24
CA ILE A 31 -12.61 16.07 12.77
C ILE A 31 -12.41 15.99 11.26
N ALA A 32 -13.42 16.40 10.49
CA ALA A 32 -13.33 16.42 9.04
C ALA A 32 -12.16 17.33 8.62
N ASP A 33 -11.17 16.76 7.94
CA ASP A 33 -10.08 17.53 7.36
C ASP A 33 -10.60 18.29 6.14
N GLU A 34 -10.88 19.57 6.31
CA GLU A 34 -11.39 20.46 5.26
C GLU A 34 -10.35 20.83 4.19
N LYS A 35 -9.10 20.36 4.33
CA LYS A 35 -8.05 20.68 3.37
C LYS A 35 -8.39 20.10 1.99
N PRO A 36 -8.12 20.86 0.91
CA PRO A 36 -8.22 20.35 -0.46
C PRO A 36 -7.37 19.08 -0.64
N TYR A 37 -7.81 18.20 -1.53
CA TYR A 37 -7.04 17.01 -1.87
C TYR A 37 -5.67 17.40 -2.44
N ASP A 38 -4.62 16.90 -1.78
CA ASP A 38 -3.24 17.26 -2.07
C ASP A 38 -2.50 16.20 -2.89
N GLY A 39 -3.17 15.12 -3.33
CA GLY A 39 -2.55 14.00 -4.05
C GLY A 39 -1.76 13.02 -3.18
N SER A 40 -1.77 13.13 -1.85
CA SER A 40 -0.95 12.27 -0.96
C SER A 40 -1.29 10.79 -1.06
N LYS A 41 -2.57 10.45 -1.28
CA LYS A 41 -3.07 9.08 -1.45
C LYS A 41 -3.83 8.94 -2.75
N ASN A 42 -3.78 7.76 -3.36
CA ASN A 42 -4.58 7.45 -4.54
C ASN A 42 -6.05 7.25 -4.18
N PHE A 43 -6.32 6.39 -3.18
CA PHE A 43 -7.64 6.09 -2.64
C PHE A 43 -7.92 6.90 -1.37
N LEU A 44 -9.04 7.61 -1.32
CA LEU A 44 -9.38 8.54 -0.23
C LEU A 44 -10.28 7.94 0.86
N GLY A 45 -10.79 6.72 0.67
CA GLY A 45 -11.69 6.09 1.64
C GLY A 45 -12.89 6.98 1.96
N LYS A 46 -13.06 7.35 3.23
CA LYS A 46 -14.16 8.21 3.69
C LYS A 46 -14.09 9.65 3.17
N ASP A 47 -12.90 10.14 2.79
CA ASP A 47 -12.68 11.50 2.27
C ASP A 47 -13.04 11.64 0.78
N VAL A 48 -13.88 10.74 0.25
CA VAL A 48 -14.26 10.65 -1.17
C VAL A 48 -14.73 11.97 -1.77
N ARG A 49 -15.37 12.85 -0.99
CA ARG A 49 -15.80 14.18 -1.44
C ARG A 49 -14.65 15.06 -1.92
N LYS A 50 -13.42 14.84 -1.45
CA LYS A 50 -12.26 15.62 -1.91
C LYS A 50 -11.85 15.27 -3.35
N TYR A 51 -12.45 14.25 -3.99
CA TYR A 51 -12.28 14.03 -5.43
C TYR A 51 -13.08 15.00 -6.29
N ILE A 52 -14.05 15.76 -5.77
CA ILE A 52 -14.86 16.66 -6.62
C ILE A 52 -13.95 17.66 -7.35
N GLY A 53 -14.07 17.72 -8.67
CA GLY A 53 -13.23 18.53 -9.57
C GLY A 53 -11.93 17.85 -10.01
N GLU A 54 -11.61 16.67 -9.46
CA GLU A 54 -10.39 15.94 -9.80
C GLU A 54 -10.55 15.07 -11.04
N GLU A 55 -9.42 14.80 -11.68
CA GLU A 55 -9.32 13.91 -12.83
C GLU A 55 -8.82 12.53 -12.41
N LEU A 56 -9.52 11.50 -12.86
CA LEU A 56 -9.26 10.08 -12.61
C LEU A 56 -8.94 9.37 -13.93
N TYR A 57 -7.81 8.69 -13.97
CA TYR A 57 -7.43 7.79 -15.06
C TYR A 57 -7.93 6.37 -14.75
N LEU A 58 -8.68 5.73 -15.65
CA LEU A 58 -9.11 4.35 -15.45
C LEU A 58 -7.98 3.38 -15.80
N ASN A 59 -7.46 2.72 -14.77
CA ASN A 59 -6.31 1.84 -14.90
C ASN A 59 -6.66 0.55 -15.65
N GLY A 60 -5.68 -0.06 -16.31
CA GLY A 60 -5.86 -1.33 -17.01
C GLY A 60 -5.92 -2.53 -16.06
N LYS A 61 -6.16 -3.71 -16.65
CA LYS A 61 -6.21 -4.99 -15.96
C LYS A 61 -5.22 -5.96 -16.60
N ARG A 62 -4.60 -6.80 -15.77
CA ARG A 62 -3.80 -7.95 -16.23
C ARG A 62 -4.58 -8.73 -17.28
N LYS A 63 -3.89 -9.26 -18.30
CA LYS A 63 -4.52 -10.00 -19.42
C LYS A 63 -5.56 -11.03 -18.97
N GLY A 64 -5.23 -11.83 -17.95
CA GLY A 64 -6.13 -12.83 -17.39
C GLY A 64 -7.32 -12.30 -16.59
N MET A 65 -7.49 -10.98 -16.44
CA MET A 65 -8.61 -10.34 -15.73
C MET A 65 -9.45 -9.44 -16.65
N GLN A 66 -9.02 -9.21 -17.89
CA GLN A 66 -9.70 -8.30 -18.82
C GLN A 66 -11.10 -8.78 -19.19
N TYR A 67 -11.30 -10.10 -19.26
CA TYR A 67 -12.61 -10.72 -19.53
C TYR A 67 -13.71 -10.33 -18.53
N SER A 68 -13.33 -9.84 -17.35
CA SER A 68 -14.26 -9.40 -16.31
C SER A 68 -14.73 -7.96 -16.47
N GLY A 69 -14.28 -7.21 -17.49
CA GLY A 69 -14.69 -5.83 -17.70
C GLY A 69 -14.35 -4.90 -16.51
N TYR A 70 -15.16 -3.88 -16.27
CA TYR A 70 -15.09 -2.98 -15.12
C TYR A 70 -16.42 -2.95 -14.37
N GLU A 71 -16.39 -3.36 -13.10
CA GLU A 71 -17.57 -3.34 -12.23
C GLU A 71 -17.91 -1.92 -11.78
N GLY A 72 -19.19 -1.67 -11.50
CA GLY A 72 -19.65 -0.50 -10.75
C GLY A 72 -19.99 0.72 -11.59
N PHE A 73 -19.83 0.69 -12.90
CA PHE A 73 -20.18 1.78 -13.81
C PHE A 73 -21.64 1.68 -14.27
N LEU A 74 -22.44 2.70 -13.97
CA LEU A 74 -23.89 2.72 -14.16
C LEU A 74 -24.33 3.96 -14.95
N ASN A 75 -25.32 3.79 -15.82
CA ASN A 75 -26.01 4.89 -16.51
C ASN A 75 -26.94 5.66 -15.55
N ASN A 76 -27.54 4.98 -14.57
CA ASN A 76 -28.42 5.59 -13.58
C ASN A 76 -28.27 4.93 -12.19
N TYR A 77 -27.71 5.69 -11.24
CA TYR A 77 -27.47 5.24 -9.86
C TYR A 77 -28.75 5.00 -9.03
N LYS A 78 -29.92 5.47 -9.48
CA LYS A 78 -31.21 5.29 -8.77
C LYS A 78 -31.90 3.97 -9.09
N LYS A 79 -31.48 3.26 -10.14
CA LYS A 79 -32.05 1.95 -10.47
C LYS A 79 -31.53 0.91 -9.48
N LYS A 80 -32.45 0.16 -8.87
CA LYS A 80 -32.15 -0.84 -7.82
C LYS A 80 -31.39 -2.06 -8.34
N ASP A 81 -31.64 -2.44 -9.59
CA ASP A 81 -30.97 -3.57 -10.21
C ASP A 81 -29.66 -3.12 -10.87
N ILE A 82 -28.56 -3.32 -10.12
CA ILE A 82 -27.20 -3.00 -10.56
C ILE A 82 -26.63 -4.05 -11.53
N LEU A 83 -27.30 -5.19 -11.72
CA LEU A 83 -26.91 -6.25 -12.66
C LEU A 83 -27.68 -6.16 -13.98
N ASN A 84 -28.63 -5.24 -14.09
CA ASN A 84 -29.38 -5.02 -15.32
C ASN A 84 -28.47 -4.42 -16.40
N GLU A 85 -28.24 -5.16 -17.48
CA GLU A 85 -27.41 -4.75 -18.62
C GLU A 85 -27.77 -3.37 -19.19
N SER A 86 -29.06 -2.98 -19.18
CA SER A 86 -29.49 -1.66 -19.65
C SER A 86 -29.01 -0.50 -18.78
N ASN A 87 -28.62 -0.79 -17.53
CA ASN A 87 -28.11 0.20 -16.60
C ASN A 87 -26.58 0.21 -16.52
N ILE A 88 -25.89 -0.73 -17.15
CA ILE A 88 -24.43 -0.78 -17.16
C ILE A 88 -23.92 0.13 -18.28
N TYR A 89 -22.99 1.01 -17.95
CA TYR A 89 -22.39 1.90 -18.94
C TYR A 89 -21.48 1.09 -19.88
N LYS A 90 -21.60 1.28 -21.21
CA LYS A 90 -20.83 0.52 -22.22
C LYS A 90 -20.79 -1.00 -21.98
N CYS A 91 -21.97 -1.57 -21.81
CA CYS A 91 -22.21 -2.98 -21.53
C CYS A 91 -21.86 -3.91 -22.74
N CYS A 92 -21.55 -5.20 -22.57
CA CYS A 92 -21.17 -5.89 -21.34
C CYS A 92 -20.04 -6.90 -21.59
N ASP A 93 -19.15 -7.04 -20.60
CA ASP A 93 -18.31 -8.21 -20.36
C ASP A 93 -18.88 -8.91 -19.11
N GLY A 94 -19.82 -9.85 -19.29
CA GLY A 94 -20.63 -10.37 -18.19
C GLY A 94 -21.61 -9.30 -17.66
N PHE A 95 -21.58 -9.02 -16.36
CA PHE A 95 -22.41 -7.98 -15.72
C PHE A 95 -21.65 -6.66 -15.52
N HIS A 96 -20.60 -6.41 -16.31
CA HIS A 96 -19.69 -5.29 -16.14
C HIS A 96 -19.49 -4.53 -17.46
N SER A 97 -19.04 -3.28 -17.36
CA SER A 97 -18.67 -2.48 -18.52
C SER A 97 -17.52 -3.12 -19.28
N LYS A 98 -17.54 -3.07 -20.61
CA LYS A 98 -16.50 -3.70 -21.43
C LYS A 98 -15.12 -3.12 -21.16
N TYR A 99 -14.12 -3.99 -21.01
CA TYR A 99 -12.74 -3.56 -20.74
C TYR A 99 -12.20 -2.64 -21.85
N ASN A 100 -12.29 -3.06 -23.11
CA ASN A 100 -11.75 -2.34 -24.26
C ASN A 100 -12.43 -0.99 -24.51
N GLU A 101 -13.63 -0.77 -23.97
CA GLU A 101 -14.41 0.45 -24.14
C GLU A 101 -14.05 1.56 -23.15
N LEU A 102 -13.44 1.18 -22.01
CA LEU A 102 -13.15 2.10 -20.91
C LEU A 102 -11.67 2.17 -20.52
N THR A 103 -10.88 1.14 -20.77
CA THR A 103 -9.48 1.10 -20.33
C THR A 103 -8.71 2.31 -20.86
N GLY A 104 -7.95 2.98 -19.97
CA GLY A 104 -7.18 4.16 -20.32
C GLY A 104 -7.97 5.47 -20.47
N LYS A 105 -9.30 5.44 -20.28
CA LYS A 105 -10.12 6.66 -20.32
C LYS A 105 -9.93 7.52 -19.09
N TYR A 106 -10.19 8.82 -19.26
CA TYR A 106 -10.11 9.80 -18.19
C TYR A 106 -11.50 10.31 -17.83
N PHE A 107 -11.71 10.52 -16.55
CA PHE A 107 -12.99 10.95 -15.99
C PHE A 107 -12.78 12.14 -15.06
N VAL A 108 -13.65 13.14 -15.16
CA VAL A 108 -13.73 14.23 -14.19
C VAL A 108 -14.82 13.92 -13.18
N VAL A 109 -14.51 14.01 -11.89
CA VAL A 109 -15.51 13.82 -10.83
C VAL A 109 -16.32 15.10 -10.66
N LEU A 110 -17.59 15.05 -11.04
CA LEU A 110 -18.49 16.19 -10.95
C LEU A 110 -19.14 16.32 -9.56
N ASP A 111 -19.46 15.19 -8.93
CA ASP A 111 -20.14 15.16 -7.63
C ASP A 111 -19.95 13.80 -6.94
N VAL A 112 -20.22 13.76 -5.63
CA VAL A 112 -20.26 12.54 -4.83
C VAL A 112 -21.63 12.43 -4.14
N ILE A 113 -22.37 11.40 -4.54
CA ILE A 113 -23.76 11.20 -4.14
C ILE A 113 -23.82 10.02 -3.17
N PRO A 114 -24.31 10.19 -1.93
CA PRO A 114 -24.53 9.07 -1.02
C PRO A 114 -25.48 8.03 -1.64
N HIS A 115 -25.33 6.75 -1.28
CA HIS A 115 -26.26 5.73 -1.74
C HIS A 115 -27.72 6.10 -1.36
N PRO A 116 -28.71 6.01 -2.27
CA PRO A 116 -30.09 6.42 -1.98
C PRO A 116 -30.72 5.72 -0.78
N GLU A 117 -30.30 4.48 -0.51
CA GLU A 117 -30.78 3.67 0.62
C GLU A 117 -29.85 3.74 1.86
N ALA A 118 -28.87 4.65 1.90
CA ALA A 118 -27.96 4.80 3.04
C ALA A 118 -28.67 5.14 4.35
N SER A 119 -29.74 5.95 4.29
CA SER A 119 -30.54 6.31 5.47
C SER A 119 -31.48 5.19 5.92
N THR A 120 -31.92 4.33 5.00
CA THR A 120 -32.88 3.24 5.29
C THR A 120 -32.19 1.92 5.61
N SER A 121 -30.94 1.73 5.20
CA SER A 121 -30.15 0.53 5.41
C SER A 121 -28.69 0.89 5.64
N GLU A 122 -28.45 1.64 6.71
CA GLU A 122 -27.13 2.15 7.10
C GLU A 122 -26.09 1.03 7.17
N TYR A 123 -26.44 -0.14 7.73
CA TYR A 123 -25.54 -1.30 7.81
C TYR A 123 -24.94 -1.70 6.45
N LEU A 124 -25.74 -1.64 5.38
CA LEU A 124 -25.32 -2.07 4.03
C LEU A 124 -24.69 -0.94 3.22
N TYR A 125 -25.17 0.29 3.40
CA TYR A 125 -24.92 1.36 2.43
C TYR A 125 -24.26 2.62 3.00
N LYS A 126 -23.98 2.68 4.32
CA LYS A 126 -23.31 3.86 4.92
C LYS A 126 -21.97 4.22 4.26
N ASN A 127 -21.26 3.21 3.77
CA ASN A 127 -19.93 3.34 3.16
C ASN A 127 -19.99 3.38 1.62
N VAL A 128 -21.19 3.35 1.04
CA VAL A 128 -21.39 3.32 -0.40
C VAL A 128 -21.82 4.70 -0.89
N SER A 129 -21.16 5.18 -1.93
CA SER A 129 -21.49 6.42 -2.64
C SER A 129 -21.38 6.18 -4.14
N PHE A 130 -21.91 7.10 -4.93
CA PHE A 130 -21.74 7.15 -6.37
C PHE A 130 -20.92 8.38 -6.72
N LEU A 131 -19.79 8.17 -7.41
CA LEU A 131 -19.10 9.25 -8.09
C LEU A 131 -19.87 9.56 -9.37
N LYS A 132 -20.37 10.79 -9.52
CA LYS A 132 -20.87 11.27 -10.81
C LYS A 132 -19.66 11.69 -11.62
N LEU A 133 -19.42 11.02 -12.74
CA LEU A 133 -18.26 11.20 -13.59
C LEU A 133 -18.68 11.74 -14.97
N GLU A 134 -17.86 12.61 -15.55
CA GLU A 134 -17.89 12.93 -16.98
C GLU A 134 -16.66 12.27 -17.64
N GLU A 135 -16.87 11.43 -18.65
CA GLU A 135 -15.77 10.90 -19.46
C GLU A 135 -15.24 11.99 -20.41
N LYS A 136 -13.91 12.19 -20.43
CA LYS A 136 -13.32 13.40 -21.04
C LYS A 136 -13.49 13.49 -22.56
N GLU A 137 -13.50 12.37 -23.28
CA GLU A 137 -13.61 12.36 -24.74
C GLU A 137 -15.07 12.42 -25.23
N SER A 138 -15.89 11.46 -24.80
CA SER A 138 -17.30 11.31 -25.21
C SER A 138 -18.22 12.33 -24.55
N LYS A 139 -17.83 12.88 -23.40
CA LYS A 139 -18.68 13.73 -22.54
C LYS A 139 -19.86 13.00 -21.92
N ASP A 140 -19.84 11.67 -21.93
CA ASP A 140 -20.86 10.86 -21.30
C ASP A 140 -20.84 11.05 -19.77
N ILE A 141 -22.03 11.16 -19.19
CA ILE A 141 -22.21 11.17 -17.74
C ILE A 141 -22.47 9.74 -17.26
N VAL A 142 -21.59 9.27 -16.38
CA VAL A 142 -21.66 7.93 -15.78
C VAL A 142 -21.57 8.01 -14.27
N TYR A 143 -22.10 7.00 -13.57
CA TYR A 143 -22.04 6.88 -12.14
C TYR A 143 -21.18 5.68 -11.75
N PHE A 144 -20.12 5.91 -10.98
CA PHE A 144 -19.29 4.82 -10.46
C PHE A 144 -19.64 4.52 -9.00
N LYS A 145 -20.01 3.27 -8.72
CA LYS A 145 -20.27 2.78 -7.36
C LYS A 145 -18.94 2.69 -6.59
N TYR A 146 -18.81 3.55 -5.60
CA TYR A 146 -17.64 3.66 -4.73
C TYR A 146 -17.94 3.11 -3.33
N ASN A 147 -17.01 2.33 -2.78
CA ASN A 147 -17.08 1.89 -1.39
C ASN A 147 -15.85 2.39 -0.62
N SER A 148 -16.06 3.16 0.45
CA SER A 148 -15.00 3.80 1.23
C SER A 148 -14.10 2.83 2.01
N GLU A 149 -14.47 1.55 2.14
CA GLU A 149 -13.68 0.55 2.87
C GLU A 149 -12.79 -0.31 1.96
N TYR A 150 -13.04 -0.32 0.65
CA TYR A 150 -12.43 -1.30 -0.26
C TYR A 150 -11.56 -0.62 -1.32
N GLU A 151 -10.30 -0.31 -1.00
CA GLU A 151 -9.35 0.27 -1.96
C GLU A 151 -9.22 -0.57 -3.25
N HIS A 152 -9.28 -1.90 -3.14
CA HIS A 152 -9.15 -2.80 -4.27
C HIS A 152 -10.32 -2.71 -5.27
N SER A 153 -11.47 -2.14 -4.88
CA SER A 153 -12.59 -1.91 -5.79
C SER A 153 -12.50 -0.59 -6.55
N PHE A 154 -11.53 0.27 -6.23
CA PHE A 154 -11.29 1.55 -6.90
C PHE A 154 -10.32 1.37 -8.08
N PRO A 155 -10.79 1.32 -9.34
CA PRO A 155 -9.96 0.97 -10.48
C PRO A 155 -9.17 2.16 -11.05
N PHE A 156 -9.25 3.33 -10.40
CA PHE A 156 -8.69 4.57 -10.93
C PHE A 156 -7.32 4.90 -10.32
N ILE A 157 -6.54 5.65 -11.09
CA ILE A 157 -5.41 6.42 -10.59
C ILE A 157 -5.78 7.90 -10.68
N SER A 158 -5.74 8.58 -9.54
CA SER A 158 -5.89 10.04 -9.50
C SER A 158 -4.73 10.70 -10.23
N VAL A 159 -5.04 11.59 -11.18
CA VAL A 159 -4.02 12.32 -11.95
C VAL A 159 -3.20 13.23 -11.02
N ARG A 160 -3.83 13.83 -10.01
CA ARG A 160 -3.12 14.60 -8.98
C ARG A 160 -2.16 13.74 -8.17
N HIS A 161 -2.59 12.53 -7.77
CA HIS A 161 -1.72 11.58 -7.08
C HIS A 161 -0.53 11.22 -7.95
N PHE A 162 -0.78 10.83 -9.20
CA PHE A 162 0.27 10.47 -10.15
C PHE A 162 1.30 11.60 -10.31
N ASN A 163 0.85 12.84 -10.54
CA ASN A 163 1.76 13.98 -10.69
C ASN A 163 2.53 14.29 -9.40
N LYS A 164 1.90 14.22 -8.23
CA LYS A 164 2.62 14.40 -6.96
C LYS A 164 3.74 13.40 -6.78
N VAL A 165 3.46 12.14 -7.13
CA VAL A 165 4.47 11.08 -7.07
C VAL A 165 5.58 11.35 -8.05
N ARG A 166 5.26 11.72 -9.30
CA ARG A 166 6.22 12.08 -10.34
C ARG A 166 7.18 13.15 -9.84
N GLU A 167 6.66 14.26 -9.35
CA GLU A 167 7.48 15.36 -8.82
C GLU A 167 8.32 14.93 -7.62
N SER A 168 7.78 14.07 -6.75
CA SER A 168 8.51 13.61 -5.57
C SER A 168 9.61 12.59 -5.88
N GLU A 169 9.53 11.84 -6.98
CA GLU A 169 10.47 10.76 -7.31
C GLU A 169 11.47 11.16 -8.40
N LYS A 170 11.13 12.11 -9.27
CA LYS A 170 11.98 12.53 -10.39
C LYS A 170 13.31 13.11 -9.88
N GLY A 171 14.40 12.71 -10.52
CA GLY A 171 15.77 13.10 -10.16
C GLY A 171 16.36 12.32 -8.97
N LYS A 172 15.57 11.51 -8.25
CA LYS A 172 16.13 10.65 -7.20
C LYS A 172 17.04 9.59 -7.81
N LYS A 173 18.16 9.35 -7.13
CA LYS A 173 19.13 8.33 -7.51
C LYS A 173 19.05 7.15 -6.56
N PHE A 174 19.13 5.97 -7.14
CA PHE A 174 19.04 4.69 -6.45
C PHE A 174 20.30 3.88 -6.71
N VAL A 175 20.80 3.23 -5.67
CA VAL A 175 21.82 2.18 -5.79
C VAL A 175 21.11 0.84 -5.83
N ILE A 176 21.21 0.15 -6.96
CA ILE A 176 20.56 -1.15 -7.13
C ILE A 176 21.35 -2.26 -6.43
N ARG A 177 20.66 -3.33 -6.03
CA ARG A 177 21.30 -4.46 -5.34
C ARG A 177 21.58 -5.67 -6.24
N GLY A 178 21.29 -5.58 -7.54
CA GLY A 178 21.57 -6.64 -8.51
C GLY A 178 20.70 -7.90 -8.37
N PHE A 179 19.78 -7.96 -7.41
CA PHE A 179 18.74 -9.00 -7.40
C PHE A 179 17.77 -8.74 -8.55
N ASN A 180 17.55 -9.74 -9.41
CA ASN A 180 16.54 -9.67 -10.46
C ASN A 180 15.19 -9.38 -9.81
N TRP A 181 14.68 -8.16 -9.99
CA TRP A 181 13.35 -7.75 -9.49
C TRP A 181 12.21 -8.57 -10.12
N SER A 182 12.55 -9.50 -11.01
CA SER A 182 11.72 -10.58 -11.53
C SER A 182 12.62 -11.77 -11.87
N LEU A 183 12.88 -12.65 -10.90
CA LEU A 183 13.39 -13.99 -11.21
C LEU A 183 12.34 -14.72 -12.08
N PRO A 184 12.73 -15.47 -13.14
CA PRO A 184 14.09 -15.78 -13.61
C PRO A 184 14.58 -14.90 -14.77
N ASP A 185 13.86 -13.86 -15.18
CA ASP A 185 14.16 -13.11 -16.40
C ASP A 185 15.34 -12.13 -16.21
N LEU A 186 16.21 -12.05 -17.22
CA LEU A 186 17.24 -11.01 -17.29
C LEU A 186 16.58 -9.63 -17.28
N MET A 187 17.24 -8.66 -16.64
CA MET A 187 16.79 -7.28 -16.76
C MET A 187 16.96 -6.82 -18.20
N VAL A 188 15.90 -6.24 -18.74
CA VAL A 188 15.87 -5.73 -20.11
C VAL A 188 15.65 -4.22 -20.12
N ASP A 189 16.26 -3.58 -21.11
CA ASP A 189 15.97 -2.19 -21.43
C ASP A 189 14.52 -2.07 -21.93
N LYS A 190 13.73 -1.17 -21.33
CA LYS A 190 12.30 -1.05 -21.60
C LYS A 190 11.98 -0.61 -23.03
N ASN A 191 12.92 0.06 -23.71
CA ASN A 191 12.70 0.63 -25.04
C ASN A 191 13.05 -0.38 -26.13
N THR A 192 14.12 -1.16 -25.92
CA THR A 192 14.66 -2.09 -26.91
C THR A 192 14.32 -3.55 -26.63
N GLY A 193 13.94 -3.89 -25.39
CA GLY A 193 13.72 -5.26 -24.94
C GLY A 193 15.00 -6.10 -24.84
N LYS A 194 16.18 -5.51 -25.04
CA LYS A 194 17.47 -6.21 -24.96
C LYS A 194 17.92 -6.38 -23.52
N ALA A 195 18.59 -7.49 -23.23
CA ALA A 195 19.19 -7.73 -21.92
C ALA A 195 20.24 -6.66 -21.59
N ILE A 196 20.24 -6.20 -20.35
CA ILE A 196 21.23 -5.27 -19.80
C ILE A 196 22.32 -6.12 -19.15
N GLU A 197 23.49 -6.16 -19.78
CA GLU A 197 24.62 -7.00 -19.33
C GLU A 197 25.18 -6.55 -17.97
N ASP A 198 25.17 -5.23 -17.72
CA ASP A 198 25.80 -4.62 -16.54
C ASP A 198 24.80 -4.20 -15.45
N PHE A 199 23.71 -4.95 -15.25
CA PHE A 199 22.78 -4.72 -14.13
C PHE A 199 23.37 -5.25 -12.81
N THR A 200 24.39 -4.57 -12.30
CA THR A 200 25.20 -5.04 -11.17
C THR A 200 24.88 -4.32 -9.86
N ALA A 201 25.01 -5.04 -8.74
CA ALA A 201 24.88 -4.49 -7.41
C ALA A 201 25.85 -3.32 -7.19
N GLY A 202 25.36 -2.21 -6.66
CA GLY A 202 26.13 -0.99 -6.46
C GLY A 202 26.04 0.01 -7.61
N SER A 203 25.50 -0.36 -8.78
CA SER A 203 25.30 0.59 -9.87
C SER A 203 24.22 1.62 -9.53
N ILE A 204 24.40 2.84 -10.03
CA ILE A 204 23.54 4.00 -9.75
C ILE A 204 22.59 4.22 -10.93
N TRP A 205 21.32 4.37 -10.60
CA TRP A 205 20.25 4.63 -11.56
C TRP A 205 19.42 5.83 -11.12
N GLU A 206 19.09 6.71 -12.05
CA GLU A 206 18.31 7.92 -11.80
C GLU A 206 16.86 7.74 -12.25
N CYS A 207 15.90 8.12 -11.41
CA CYS A 207 14.50 8.17 -11.79
C CYS A 207 14.26 9.38 -12.69
N ILE A 208 14.01 9.14 -13.98
CA ILE A 208 13.77 10.20 -14.97
C ILE A 208 12.28 10.53 -15.13
N ASP A 209 11.41 9.58 -14.81
CA ASP A 209 9.95 9.73 -14.82
C ASP A 209 9.29 8.58 -14.04
N ILE A 210 7.96 8.59 -13.97
CA ILE A 210 7.13 7.46 -13.55
C ILE A 210 6.14 7.08 -14.67
N THR A 211 5.68 5.84 -14.64
CA THR A 211 4.71 5.29 -15.60
C THR A 211 3.80 4.25 -14.92
N ILE A 212 2.83 3.73 -15.65
CA ILE A 212 2.05 2.55 -15.29
C ILE A 212 2.53 1.43 -16.20
N GLU A 213 3.11 0.37 -15.64
CA GLU A 213 3.58 -0.75 -16.46
C GLU A 213 2.41 -1.64 -16.91
N GLU A 214 2.43 -2.12 -18.15
CA GLU A 214 1.25 -2.76 -18.77
C GLU A 214 1.05 -4.24 -18.39
N LYS A 215 1.98 -4.86 -17.65
CA LYS A 215 1.86 -6.27 -17.25
C LYS A 215 0.93 -6.40 -16.05
N ASP A 216 1.17 -5.62 -14.98
CA ASP A 216 0.36 -5.62 -13.76
C ASP A 216 -0.41 -4.33 -13.53
N PHE A 217 -0.27 -3.33 -14.40
CA PHE A 217 -0.89 -2.02 -14.28
C PHE A 217 -0.55 -1.35 -12.94
N LYS A 218 0.71 -1.50 -12.50
CA LYS A 218 1.22 -0.85 -11.28
C LYS A 218 2.06 0.36 -11.62
N LEU A 219 2.03 1.34 -10.70
CA LEU A 219 2.88 2.51 -10.78
C LEU A 219 4.35 2.07 -10.68
N ALA A 220 5.17 2.50 -11.63
CA ALA A 220 6.59 2.18 -11.73
C ALA A 220 7.42 3.44 -11.98
N LEU A 221 8.63 3.46 -11.44
CA LEU A 221 9.65 4.44 -11.75
C LEU A 221 10.32 4.02 -13.06
N VAL A 222 10.61 5.00 -13.91
CA VAL A 222 11.49 4.85 -15.07
C VAL A 222 12.89 5.23 -14.62
N LEU A 223 13.74 4.23 -14.46
CA LEU A 223 15.11 4.41 -14.03
C LEU A 223 16.04 4.38 -15.23
N LYS A 224 17.02 5.29 -15.27
CA LYS A 224 18.03 5.40 -16.32
C LYS A 224 19.43 5.31 -15.75
N ASN A 225 20.31 4.55 -16.39
CA ASN A 225 21.72 4.50 -16.03
C ASN A 225 22.58 5.48 -16.86
N SER A 226 23.88 5.52 -16.58
CA SER A 226 24.83 6.38 -17.28
C SER A 226 25.04 6.04 -18.76
N LYS A 227 24.73 4.80 -19.18
CA LYS A 227 24.77 4.36 -20.58
C LYS A 227 23.51 4.72 -21.36
N GLY A 228 22.49 5.20 -20.66
CA GLY A 228 21.21 5.59 -21.22
C GLY A 228 20.19 4.45 -21.33
N GLU A 229 20.49 3.28 -20.77
CA GLU A 229 19.54 2.16 -20.67
C GLU A 229 18.48 2.49 -19.62
N GLU A 230 17.25 2.05 -19.86
CA GLU A 230 16.10 2.37 -19.04
C GLU A 230 15.38 1.11 -18.54
N VAL A 231 15.08 1.05 -17.25
CA VAL A 231 14.33 -0.07 -16.63
C VAL A 231 13.13 0.43 -15.84
N LEU A 232 12.19 -0.48 -15.58
CA LEU A 232 11.03 -0.20 -14.76
C LEU A 232 11.19 -0.81 -13.36
N LEU A 233 11.07 0.03 -12.34
CA LEU A 233 11.01 -0.41 -10.94
C LEU A 233 9.63 -0.10 -10.38
N LYS A 234 8.83 -1.13 -10.03
CA LYS A 234 7.53 -0.89 -9.38
C LYS A 234 7.74 -0.03 -8.14
N ARG A 235 6.94 1.02 -7.97
CA ARG A 235 7.12 2.02 -6.90
C ARG A 235 7.16 1.40 -5.51
N MET A 236 6.38 0.34 -5.27
CA MET A 236 6.42 -0.37 -3.99
C MET A 236 7.82 -0.89 -3.64
N PHE A 237 8.64 -1.24 -4.64
CA PHE A 237 10.00 -1.76 -4.45
C PHE A 237 11.04 -0.64 -4.30
N SER A 238 10.77 0.59 -4.76
CA SER A 238 11.70 1.71 -4.57
C SER A 238 11.85 2.14 -3.11
N GLN A 239 10.93 1.67 -2.24
CA GLN A 239 10.93 1.91 -0.80
C GLN A 239 11.48 0.71 0.00
N LEU A 240 11.92 -0.36 -0.67
CA LEU A 240 12.40 -1.58 -0.01
C LEU A 240 13.92 -1.72 -0.16
N PRO A 241 14.68 -1.71 0.95
CA PRO A 241 16.12 -1.90 0.95
C PRO A 241 16.60 -3.22 0.35
N SER A 242 15.73 -4.23 0.21
CA SER A 242 16.04 -5.48 -0.49
C SER A 242 16.18 -5.31 -2.00
N PHE A 243 15.61 -4.26 -2.58
CA PHE A 243 15.64 -3.99 -4.02
C PHE A 243 16.65 -2.89 -4.36
N VAL A 244 16.59 -1.78 -3.64
CA VAL A 244 17.40 -0.58 -3.87
C VAL A 244 17.69 0.16 -2.57
N PHE A 245 18.76 0.97 -2.57
CA PHE A 245 18.98 2.03 -1.60
C PHE A 245 18.81 3.39 -2.28
N SER A 246 18.39 4.43 -1.56
CA SER A 246 18.62 5.79 -2.04
C SER A 246 20.14 6.05 -2.08
N LEU A 247 20.59 6.94 -2.97
CA LEU A 247 22.00 7.31 -3.04
C LEU A 247 22.51 7.86 -1.69
N GLU A 248 21.71 8.69 -1.02
CA GLU A 248 22.03 9.24 0.30
C GLU A 248 22.24 8.14 1.35
N SER A 249 21.32 7.18 1.46
CA SER A 249 21.46 6.07 2.41
C SER A 249 22.66 5.17 2.07
N ALA A 250 22.90 4.93 0.78
CA ALA A 250 24.05 4.16 0.33
C ALA A 250 25.38 4.83 0.70
N GLU A 251 25.49 6.14 0.51
CA GLU A 251 26.67 6.92 0.90
C GLU A 251 26.89 6.91 2.42
N LEU A 252 25.81 7.05 3.20
CA LEU A 252 25.84 6.96 4.65
C LEU A 252 26.36 5.60 5.12
N TYR A 253 25.79 4.50 4.59
CA TYR A 253 26.22 3.15 4.94
C TYR A 253 27.65 2.85 4.50
N LYS A 254 28.05 3.29 3.31
CA LYS A 254 29.42 3.13 2.82
C LYS A 254 30.43 3.87 3.72
N LYS A 255 30.09 5.08 4.17
CA LYS A 255 30.91 5.84 5.12
C LYS A 255 30.97 5.16 6.49
N LYS A 256 29.84 4.63 6.96
CA LYS A 256 29.73 4.02 8.30
C LYS A 256 30.39 2.65 8.40
N PHE A 257 30.22 1.79 7.40
CA PHE A 257 30.65 0.39 7.44
C PHE A 257 31.97 0.13 6.69
N GLY A 258 32.44 1.10 5.91
CA GLY A 258 33.60 0.97 5.04
C GLY A 258 33.29 0.27 3.72
N SER A 259 34.13 0.50 2.71
CA SER A 259 33.90 0.03 1.34
C SER A 259 33.81 -1.49 1.20
N GLU A 260 34.59 -2.24 1.99
CA GLU A 260 34.59 -3.70 1.93
C GLU A 260 33.26 -4.29 2.41
N ASN A 261 32.82 -3.89 3.61
CA ASN A 261 31.53 -4.34 4.14
C ASN A 261 30.37 -3.83 3.28
N TRP A 262 30.44 -2.59 2.80
CA TRP A 262 29.43 -2.05 1.89
C TRP A 262 29.28 -2.88 0.62
N THR A 263 30.38 -3.31 0.01
CA THR A 263 30.36 -4.14 -1.21
C THR A 263 29.63 -5.47 -0.96
N LYS A 264 29.87 -6.09 0.20
CA LYS A 264 29.17 -7.31 0.62
C LYS A 264 27.67 -7.03 0.86
N ILE A 265 27.37 -5.96 1.62
CA ILE A 265 26.01 -5.53 1.96
C ILE A 265 25.20 -5.24 0.70
N VAL A 266 25.68 -4.39 -0.21
CA VAL A 266 24.91 -4.01 -1.41
C VAL A 266 24.61 -5.23 -2.29
N GLY A 267 25.51 -6.21 -2.35
CA GLY A 267 25.30 -7.50 -3.01
C GLY A 267 24.44 -8.50 -2.24
N GLY A 268 23.89 -8.13 -1.08
CA GLY A 268 23.04 -9.01 -0.26
C GLY A 268 23.77 -10.13 0.46
N ASN A 269 25.06 -9.95 0.70
CA ASN A 269 25.89 -10.92 1.40
C ASN A 269 26.14 -10.48 2.85
N VAL A 270 26.31 -11.47 3.72
CA VAL A 270 26.81 -11.30 5.09
C VAL A 270 28.11 -12.10 5.23
N SER A 271 28.95 -11.72 6.18
CA SER A 271 30.22 -12.40 6.42
C SER A 271 30.59 -12.33 7.89
N LEU A 272 31.33 -13.33 8.36
CA LEU A 272 31.84 -13.35 9.73
C LEU A 272 32.57 -12.03 10.07
N GLY A 273 32.38 -11.56 11.30
CA GLY A 273 32.92 -10.27 11.75
C GLY A 273 32.00 -9.07 11.48
N MET A 274 30.93 -9.23 10.69
CA MET A 274 29.92 -8.17 10.53
C MET A 274 29.12 -7.94 11.81
N THR A 275 28.71 -6.69 12.04
CA THR A 275 27.81 -6.36 13.15
C THR A 275 26.37 -6.77 12.85
N LYS A 276 25.52 -6.86 13.88
CA LYS A 276 24.06 -7.03 13.73
C LYS A 276 23.46 -6.00 12.77
N GLU A 277 23.86 -4.73 12.88
CA GLU A 277 23.37 -3.67 12.00
C GLU A 277 23.76 -3.90 10.54
N MET A 278 25.01 -4.30 10.26
CA MET A 278 25.43 -4.64 8.89
C MET A 278 24.60 -5.79 8.32
N CYS A 279 24.31 -6.81 9.15
CA CYS A 279 23.49 -7.95 8.76
C CYS A 279 22.03 -7.54 8.51
N GLU A 280 21.45 -6.66 9.32
CA GLU A 280 20.09 -6.15 9.13
C GLU A 280 19.99 -5.27 7.86
N VAL A 281 20.99 -4.43 7.57
CA VAL A 281 21.01 -3.65 6.31
C VAL A 281 21.19 -4.57 5.08
N SER A 282 21.95 -5.66 5.23
CA SER A 282 22.16 -6.63 4.15
C SER A 282 20.93 -7.52 3.92
N TRP A 283 20.47 -8.26 4.92
CA TRP A 283 19.43 -9.29 4.79
C TRP A 283 18.04 -8.85 5.24
N GLY A 284 17.92 -7.66 5.84
CA GLY A 284 16.69 -7.22 6.48
C GLY A 284 16.50 -7.83 7.87
N LYS A 285 15.34 -7.53 8.47
CA LYS A 285 14.97 -8.02 9.79
C LYS A 285 14.73 -9.53 9.78
N PRO A 286 15.22 -10.28 10.78
CA PRO A 286 14.94 -11.70 10.90
C PRO A 286 13.46 -11.93 11.27
N LYS A 287 12.95 -13.13 10.98
CA LYS A 287 11.60 -13.55 11.38
C LYS A 287 11.49 -13.77 12.88
N LYS A 288 12.59 -14.23 13.50
CA LYS A 288 12.67 -14.50 14.94
C LYS A 288 14.09 -14.28 15.43
N ILE A 289 14.21 -13.80 16.67
CA ILE A 289 15.47 -13.69 17.40
C ILE A 289 15.36 -14.57 18.65
N ASN A 290 16.25 -15.55 18.79
CA ASN A 290 16.42 -16.32 20.02
C ASN A 290 17.63 -15.72 20.76
N ARG A 291 17.48 -15.38 22.05
CA ARG A 291 18.55 -14.78 22.86
C ARG A 291 18.90 -15.70 24.03
N THR A 292 20.19 -15.81 24.30
CA THR A 292 20.73 -16.51 25.46
C THR A 292 21.72 -15.62 26.19
N THR A 293 21.45 -15.38 27.48
CA THR A 293 22.33 -14.62 28.38
C THR A 293 22.91 -15.58 29.40
N THR A 294 24.23 -15.62 29.49
CA THR A 294 24.99 -16.43 30.44
C THR A 294 25.91 -15.54 31.28
N LEU A 295 26.59 -16.11 32.28
CA LEU A 295 27.65 -15.40 33.01
C LEU A 295 28.83 -14.99 32.10
N GLU A 296 29.02 -15.69 30.98
CA GLU A 296 30.15 -15.51 30.05
C GLU A 296 29.83 -14.47 28.95
N GLY A 297 28.55 -14.17 28.74
CA GLY A 297 28.07 -13.13 27.83
C GLY A 297 26.72 -13.43 27.19
N ASP A 298 26.35 -12.54 26.26
CA ASP A 298 25.13 -12.61 25.46
C ASP A 298 25.42 -13.18 24.06
N SER A 299 24.57 -14.12 23.65
CA SER A 299 24.53 -14.66 22.29
C SER A 299 23.11 -14.57 21.71
N GLU A 300 23.03 -14.43 20.39
CA GLU A 300 21.76 -14.40 19.65
C GLU A 300 21.81 -15.30 18.42
N GLN A 301 20.68 -15.92 18.12
CA GLN A 301 20.43 -16.56 16.84
C GLN A 301 19.30 -15.82 16.13
N TRP A 302 19.58 -15.31 14.94
CA TRP A 302 18.62 -14.69 14.06
C TRP A 302 18.14 -15.72 13.03
N VAL A 303 16.82 -15.91 12.95
CA VAL A 303 16.18 -16.92 12.11
C VAL A 303 15.59 -16.24 10.87
N TYR A 304 16.03 -16.67 9.69
CA TYR A 304 15.46 -16.31 8.39
C TYR A 304 14.66 -17.50 7.82
N SER A 305 14.19 -17.41 6.57
CA SER A 305 13.44 -18.52 5.93
C SER A 305 14.27 -19.79 5.86
N ASP A 306 15.48 -19.68 5.33
CA ASP A 306 16.31 -20.82 4.94
C ASP A 306 17.73 -20.75 5.51
N ASN A 307 18.01 -19.76 6.36
CA ASN A 307 19.34 -19.50 6.91
C ASN A 307 19.25 -18.96 8.36
N TYR A 308 20.36 -19.06 9.08
CA TYR A 308 20.54 -18.58 10.44
C TYR A 308 21.83 -17.78 10.59
N LEU A 309 21.78 -16.72 11.38
CA LEU A 309 22.95 -15.94 11.77
C LEU A 309 23.14 -16.02 13.29
N TYR A 310 24.36 -16.33 13.72
CA TYR A 310 24.72 -16.44 15.13
C TYR A 310 25.63 -15.30 15.53
N PHE A 311 25.29 -14.60 16.61
CA PHE A 311 26.00 -13.44 17.08
C PHE A 311 26.51 -13.62 18.50
N ASP A 312 27.76 -13.25 18.73
CA ASP A 312 28.34 -13.08 20.06
C ASP A 312 28.70 -11.61 20.26
N LYS A 313 28.17 -10.99 21.33
CA LYS A 313 28.46 -9.58 21.68
C LYS A 313 28.38 -8.61 20.48
N GLU A 314 27.32 -8.72 19.69
CA GLU A 314 27.00 -7.93 18.47
C GLU A 314 27.69 -8.34 17.15
N ILE A 315 28.61 -9.31 17.17
CA ILE A 315 29.40 -9.71 16.00
C ILE A 315 28.95 -11.07 15.47
N LEU A 316 28.79 -11.19 14.15
CA LEU A 316 28.44 -12.43 13.46
C LEU A 316 29.59 -13.44 13.56
N THR A 317 29.36 -14.56 14.24
CA THR A 317 30.34 -15.62 14.50
C THR A 317 30.06 -16.92 13.76
N ALA A 318 28.82 -17.18 13.34
CA ALA A 318 28.49 -18.30 12.46
C ALA A 318 27.30 -18.02 11.53
N ILE A 319 27.29 -18.70 10.38
CA ILE A 319 26.21 -18.68 9.37
C ILE A 319 25.84 -20.14 9.12
N GLN A 320 24.54 -20.46 9.14
CA GLN A 320 24.03 -21.82 8.89
C GLN A 320 22.90 -21.83 7.88
#